data_AF-A0A849IY10-F1
#
_entry.id   AF-A0A849IY10-F1
#
_cell.length_a   1.000
_cell.length_b   1.000
_cell.length_c   1.000
_cell.angle_alpha   90.00
_cell.angle_beta   90.00
_cell.angle_gamma   90.00
#
_symmetry.space_group_name_H-M   'P 1'
#
loop_
_entity.id
_entity.type
_entity.pdbx_description
1 polymer ?
#
loop_
_entity_poly.entity_id
_entity_poly.type
_entity_poly.pdbx_seq_one_letter_code
_entity_poly.pdbx_strand_id
1 'polypeptide(L)'
;MIIYRTTKDRFELLILHRVGYPRDDADWAWTPPGGGRIDGESPLECALRELKEETGIELDSEATLTSLVDDWYFFQKEVQTTNIVIDTAEHDDYRWMSLEEALELCSPQVVSNALASAYGNATKDRSILEGFYPRAALLDLDGTLIKNDHTLSDLTKKMLMIATEVGVTPLFVTARPPRAMCEIVDLTSIAPISVLMNGAMIFDCKNRTIVDEEKIGERAALEAVSRLKREMPGTVFGVQRGFDLHVEPGYRPSWPSPDNVSFGPAEDYITQPVTEILARNPEMSPKEFLAEVRAIASDLVEVTTSSRTGLVEMTKRGVSKGSGAVRLLKMLNIDAENAVAFGDMPTDIEMVSLVGLGVAVANAHPDLLYACDIVCASNEQDGPASILEELISKRLSLAGLPIDK
;
A
#
# COMPACT_ATOMS: atom_id res chain seq x y z
N MET A 1 -15.95 -4.81 -18.34
CA MET A 1 -14.96 -5.65 -19.03
C MET A 1 -13.62 -4.91 -19.05
N ILE A 2 -12.56 -5.50 -18.52
CA ILE A 2 -11.20 -4.96 -18.53
C ILE A 2 -10.49 -5.49 -19.77
N ILE A 3 -10.39 -4.65 -20.78
CA ILE A 3 -9.68 -4.98 -22.02
C ILE A 3 -8.27 -4.41 -21.92
N TYR A 4 -7.28 -5.29 -22.14
CA TYR A 4 -5.89 -4.89 -22.17
C TYR A 4 -5.19 -5.46 -23.39
N ARG A 5 -4.01 -4.92 -23.68
CA ARG A 5 -3.08 -5.49 -24.64
C ARG A 5 -1.67 -5.47 -24.05
N THR A 6 -0.92 -6.54 -24.28
CA THR A 6 0.50 -6.57 -23.98
C THR A 6 1.32 -6.44 -25.25
N THR A 7 2.28 -5.55 -25.22
CA THR A 7 3.38 -5.52 -26.18
C THR A 7 4.66 -5.83 -25.43
N LYS A 8 5.76 -6.05 -26.16
CA LYS A 8 7.05 -6.45 -25.58
C LYS A 8 7.49 -5.62 -24.36
N ASP A 9 7.12 -4.34 -24.33
CA ASP A 9 7.54 -3.40 -23.29
C ASP A 9 6.37 -2.63 -22.63
N ARG A 10 5.10 -2.92 -22.97
CA ARG A 10 3.95 -2.13 -22.47
C ARG A 10 2.74 -2.98 -22.17
N PHE A 11 2.09 -2.66 -21.06
CA PHE A 11 0.75 -3.10 -20.70
C PHE A 11 -0.18 -1.88 -20.82
N GLU A 12 -1.19 -1.95 -21.69
CA GLU A 12 -2.12 -0.85 -21.92
C GLU A 12 -3.57 -1.33 -21.72
N LEU A 13 -4.36 -0.51 -21.03
CA LEU A 13 -5.77 -0.70 -20.72
C LEU A 13 -6.64 0.15 -21.63
N LEU A 14 -7.72 -0.41 -22.18
CA LEU A 14 -8.73 0.37 -22.89
C LEU A 14 -9.68 1.01 -21.87
N ILE A 15 -9.68 2.34 -21.84
CA ILE A 15 -10.52 3.15 -20.97
C ILE A 15 -11.37 4.10 -21.82
N LEU A 16 -12.65 4.19 -21.52
CA LEU A 16 -13.63 5.04 -22.20
C LEU A 16 -13.97 6.25 -21.34
N HIS A 17 -14.20 7.40 -21.98
CA HIS A 17 -14.71 8.61 -21.34
C HIS A 17 -16.20 8.76 -21.59
N ARG A 18 -16.99 9.00 -20.54
CA ARG A 18 -18.46 9.16 -20.66
C ARG A 18 -18.85 10.55 -21.13
N VAL A 19 -19.83 10.62 -22.02
CA VAL A 19 -20.40 11.89 -22.52
C VAL A 19 -20.92 12.72 -21.35
N GLY A 20 -20.55 14.00 -21.33
CA GLY A 20 -21.08 14.98 -20.37
C GLY A 20 -20.41 14.94 -18.99
N TYR A 21 -19.42 14.08 -18.78
CA TYR A 21 -18.59 14.10 -17.57
C TYR A 21 -17.39 15.03 -17.75
N PRO A 22 -16.91 15.69 -16.67
CA PRO A 22 -15.62 16.35 -16.68
C PRO A 22 -14.50 15.35 -16.97
N ARG A 23 -13.52 15.75 -17.79
CA ARG A 23 -12.37 14.91 -18.13
C ARG A 23 -11.38 14.75 -16.98
N ASP A 24 -11.35 15.73 -16.11
CA ASP A 24 -10.43 15.79 -14.98
C ASP A 24 -11.25 15.51 -13.71
N ASP A 25 -10.93 14.40 -13.04
CA ASP A 25 -11.33 14.09 -11.67
C ASP A 25 -12.85 14.08 -11.40
N ALA A 26 -13.55 13.11 -11.99
CA ALA A 26 -14.97 12.86 -11.73
C ALA A 26 -15.28 11.37 -11.63
N ASP A 27 -16.06 10.99 -10.61
CA ASP A 27 -16.52 9.62 -10.40
C ASP A 27 -17.24 9.08 -11.63
N TRP A 28 -16.80 7.90 -12.06
CA TRP A 28 -17.27 7.19 -13.25
C TRP A 28 -17.01 7.91 -14.58
N ALA A 29 -16.22 8.98 -14.64
CA ALA A 29 -15.94 9.69 -15.89
C ALA A 29 -15.10 8.85 -16.86
N TRP A 30 -14.08 8.18 -16.34
CA TRP A 30 -13.22 7.25 -17.07
C TRP A 30 -13.40 5.84 -16.53
N THR A 31 -13.80 4.91 -17.40
CA THR A 31 -14.11 3.53 -16.99
C THR A 31 -13.73 2.52 -18.09
N PRO A 32 -13.40 1.27 -17.73
CA PRO A 32 -13.40 0.17 -18.68
C PRO A 32 -14.81 -0.02 -19.26
N PRO A 33 -14.94 -0.59 -20.47
CA PRO A 33 -16.25 -0.81 -21.08
C PRO A 33 -17.20 -1.61 -20.18
N GLY A 34 -18.46 -1.21 -20.05
CA GLY A 34 -19.42 -1.96 -19.24
C GLY A 34 -20.66 -1.19 -18.79
N GLY A 35 -21.73 -1.95 -18.56
CA GLY A 35 -23.04 -1.44 -18.20
C GLY A 35 -23.87 -2.39 -17.35
N GLY A 36 -25.19 -2.19 -17.39
CA GLY A 36 -26.15 -2.90 -16.56
C GLY A 36 -26.64 -4.20 -17.20
N ARG A 37 -26.93 -5.20 -16.36
CA ARG A 37 -27.56 -6.46 -16.82
C ARG A 37 -29.02 -6.25 -17.21
N ILE A 38 -29.45 -6.95 -18.25
CA ILE A 38 -30.87 -7.11 -18.60
C ILE A 38 -31.43 -8.37 -17.90
N ASP A 39 -32.73 -8.41 -17.64
CA ASP A 39 -33.39 -9.54 -16.99
C ASP A 39 -33.11 -10.87 -17.71
N GLY A 40 -32.57 -11.83 -16.96
CA GLY A 40 -32.22 -13.18 -17.46
C GLY A 40 -30.82 -13.30 -18.06
N GLU A 41 -30.06 -12.21 -18.14
CA GLU A 41 -28.69 -12.18 -18.65
C GLU A 41 -27.67 -12.56 -17.55
N SER A 42 -26.72 -13.44 -17.87
CA SER A 42 -25.60 -13.73 -16.97
C SER A 42 -24.60 -12.55 -16.93
N PRO A 43 -23.80 -12.42 -15.86
CA PRO A 43 -22.80 -11.35 -15.78
C PRO A 43 -21.81 -11.33 -16.95
N LEU A 44 -21.41 -12.51 -17.45
CA LEU A 44 -20.50 -12.60 -18.60
C LEU A 44 -21.19 -12.18 -19.91
N GLU A 45 -22.43 -12.60 -20.14
CA GLU A 45 -23.21 -12.19 -21.33
C GLU A 45 -23.38 -10.67 -21.37
N CYS A 46 -23.71 -10.05 -20.24
CA CYS A 46 -23.77 -8.60 -20.11
C CYS A 46 -22.43 -7.94 -20.43
N ALA A 47 -21.33 -8.42 -19.82
CA ALA A 47 -20.02 -7.83 -20.05
C ALA A 47 -19.56 -7.93 -21.52
N LEU A 48 -19.94 -9.00 -22.23
CA LEU A 48 -19.65 -9.19 -23.65
C LEU A 48 -20.54 -8.31 -24.54
N ARG A 49 -21.82 -8.17 -24.21
CA ARG A 49 -22.76 -7.30 -24.93
C ARG A 49 -22.33 -5.83 -24.82
N GLU A 50 -22.11 -5.34 -23.61
CA GLU A 50 -21.71 -3.95 -23.35
C GLU A 50 -20.38 -3.63 -24.03
N LEU A 51 -19.40 -4.54 -23.99
CA LEU A 51 -18.15 -4.39 -24.72
C LEU A 51 -18.39 -4.17 -26.23
N LYS A 52 -19.25 -5.00 -26.84
CA LYS A 52 -19.56 -4.90 -28.26
C LYS A 52 -20.31 -3.60 -28.59
N GLU A 53 -21.28 -3.22 -27.77
CA GLU A 53 -22.09 -2.02 -27.95
C GLU A 53 -21.22 -0.76 -27.83
N GLU A 54 -20.39 -0.67 -26.80
CA GLU A 54 -19.60 0.53 -26.51
C GLU A 54 -18.31 0.65 -27.32
N THR A 55 -17.75 -0.44 -27.84
CA THR A 55 -16.41 -0.42 -28.48
C THR A 55 -16.34 -1.08 -29.87
N GLY A 56 -17.36 -1.84 -30.25
CA GLY A 56 -17.35 -2.68 -31.45
C GLY A 56 -16.46 -3.93 -31.34
N ILE A 57 -15.84 -4.20 -30.19
CA ILE A 57 -15.04 -5.42 -29.98
C ILE A 57 -15.99 -6.61 -29.76
N GLU A 58 -15.84 -7.64 -30.59
CA GLU A 58 -16.48 -8.93 -30.38
C GLU A 58 -15.47 -9.94 -29.83
N LEU A 59 -15.80 -10.58 -28.71
CA LEU A 59 -15.02 -11.65 -28.11
C LEU A 59 -15.79 -12.97 -28.17
N ASP A 60 -15.04 -14.07 -28.20
CA ASP A 60 -15.58 -15.37 -27.80
C ASP A 60 -15.89 -15.36 -26.28
N SER A 61 -16.66 -16.33 -25.80
CA SER A 61 -17.06 -16.41 -24.38
C SER A 61 -15.91 -16.74 -23.41
N GLU A 62 -14.66 -16.50 -23.81
CA GLU A 62 -13.44 -16.81 -23.06
C GLU A 62 -12.88 -15.58 -22.33
N ALA A 63 -13.66 -14.95 -21.45
CA ALA A 63 -13.17 -13.90 -20.54
C ALA A 63 -12.99 -14.46 -19.12
N THR A 64 -11.95 -14.01 -18.41
CA THR A 64 -11.65 -14.48 -17.06
C THR A 64 -12.23 -13.54 -16.02
N LEU A 65 -13.02 -14.05 -15.08
CA LEU A 65 -13.46 -13.25 -13.92
C LEU A 65 -12.24 -12.96 -13.03
N THR A 66 -11.98 -11.68 -12.78
CA THR A 66 -10.82 -11.20 -12.00
C THR A 66 -11.17 -10.76 -10.61
N SER A 67 -12.32 -10.11 -10.46
CA SER A 67 -12.82 -9.65 -9.16
C SER A 67 -14.34 -9.57 -9.17
N LEU A 68 -14.90 -9.74 -7.98
CA LEU A 68 -16.30 -9.51 -7.65
C LEU A 68 -16.31 -8.59 -6.43
N VAL A 69 -16.92 -7.42 -6.58
CA VAL A 69 -17.02 -6.43 -5.49
C VAL A 69 -18.46 -5.96 -5.43
N ASP A 70 -19.14 -6.27 -4.33
CA ASP A 70 -20.58 -6.09 -4.20
C ASP A 70 -21.32 -6.74 -5.39
N ASP A 71 -22.04 -5.95 -6.18
CA ASP A 71 -22.77 -6.39 -7.39
C ASP A 71 -21.97 -6.19 -8.70
N TRP A 72 -20.71 -5.77 -8.62
CA TRP A 72 -19.84 -5.52 -9.78
C TRP A 72 -18.97 -6.72 -10.14
N TYR A 73 -19.10 -7.19 -11.38
CA TYR A 73 -18.33 -8.30 -11.92
C TYR A 73 -17.29 -7.79 -12.92
N PHE A 74 -16.01 -8.01 -12.63
CA PHE A 74 -14.92 -7.58 -13.49
C PHE A 74 -14.31 -8.76 -14.22
N PHE A 75 -14.59 -8.86 -15.51
CA PHE A 75 -13.95 -9.80 -16.42
C PHE A 75 -12.77 -9.14 -17.11
N GLN A 76 -11.73 -9.91 -17.45
CA GLN A 76 -10.60 -9.44 -18.25
C GLN A 76 -10.36 -10.28 -19.49
N LYS A 77 -9.83 -9.65 -20.54
CA LYS A 77 -9.35 -10.32 -21.75
C LYS A 77 -8.25 -9.50 -22.42
N GLU A 78 -7.20 -10.19 -22.88
CA GLU A 78 -6.21 -9.60 -23.77
C GLU A 78 -6.73 -9.56 -25.22
N VAL A 79 -6.54 -8.43 -25.90
CA VAL A 79 -6.91 -8.27 -27.32
C VAL A 79 -5.73 -7.79 -28.16
N GLN A 80 -5.74 -8.14 -29.45
CA GLN A 80 -4.74 -7.68 -30.42
C GLN A 80 -5.25 -6.56 -31.33
N THR A 81 -6.56 -6.25 -31.29
CA THR A 81 -7.14 -5.17 -32.10
C THR A 81 -6.81 -3.80 -31.55
N THR A 82 -6.62 -2.83 -32.45
CA THR A 82 -6.43 -1.42 -32.13
C THR A 82 -7.60 -0.55 -32.61
N ASN A 83 -8.53 -1.12 -33.38
CA ASN A 83 -9.65 -0.38 -33.95
C ASN A 83 -10.82 -0.42 -32.96
N ILE A 84 -11.11 0.74 -32.37
CA ILE A 84 -12.24 0.94 -31.48
C ILE A 84 -13.26 1.83 -32.19
N VAL A 85 -14.51 1.43 -32.15
CA VAL A 85 -15.65 2.26 -32.60
C VAL A 85 -16.49 2.52 -31.36
N ILE A 86 -16.38 3.73 -30.81
CA ILE A 86 -17.12 4.08 -29.61
C ILE A 86 -18.60 4.38 -29.90
N ASP A 87 -19.48 3.96 -29.00
CA ASP A 87 -20.86 4.46 -29.03
C ASP A 87 -20.89 5.93 -28.60
N THR A 88 -21.07 6.81 -29.59
CA THR A 88 -21.11 8.26 -29.37
C THR A 88 -22.31 8.76 -28.57
N ALA A 89 -23.31 7.91 -28.31
CA ALA A 89 -24.39 8.24 -27.39
C ALA A 89 -23.94 8.20 -25.92
N GLU A 90 -23.00 7.31 -25.58
CA GLU A 90 -22.55 7.07 -24.21
C GLU A 90 -21.13 7.58 -23.95
N HIS A 91 -20.27 7.56 -24.96
CA HIS A 91 -18.85 7.91 -24.85
C HIS A 91 -18.41 8.93 -25.90
N ASP A 92 -17.59 9.91 -25.51
CA ASP A 92 -17.05 10.92 -26.42
C ASP A 92 -15.53 10.80 -26.67
N ASP A 93 -14.85 9.89 -25.97
CA ASP A 93 -13.43 9.62 -26.12
C ASP A 93 -13.08 8.21 -25.63
N TYR A 94 -11.94 7.69 -26.08
CA TYR A 94 -11.33 6.48 -25.54
C TYR A 94 -9.81 6.60 -25.60
N ARG A 95 -9.13 5.93 -24.68
CA ARG A 95 -7.66 5.88 -24.66
C ARG A 95 -7.16 4.49 -24.30
N TRP A 96 -6.03 4.15 -24.90
CA TRP A 96 -5.17 3.10 -24.40
C TRP A 96 -4.21 3.74 -23.40
N MET A 97 -4.37 3.41 -22.12
CA MET A 97 -3.64 4.02 -21.01
C MET A 97 -2.69 3.01 -20.38
N SER A 98 -1.54 3.46 -19.90
CA SER A 98 -0.75 2.70 -18.93
C SER A 98 -1.55 2.45 -17.64
N LEU A 99 -1.10 1.51 -16.80
CA LEU A 99 -1.73 1.29 -15.50
C LEU A 99 -1.69 2.57 -14.63
N GLU A 100 -0.58 3.30 -14.63
CA GLU A 100 -0.43 4.53 -13.85
C GLU A 100 -1.46 5.58 -14.26
N GLU A 101 -1.55 5.91 -15.55
CA GLU A 101 -2.54 6.86 -16.08
C GLU A 101 -3.97 6.42 -15.79
N ALA A 102 -4.26 5.12 -15.90
CA ALA A 102 -5.60 4.58 -15.65
C ALA A 102 -5.98 4.67 -14.15
N LEU A 103 -5.04 4.39 -13.23
CA LEU A 103 -5.27 4.48 -11.79
C LEU A 103 -5.42 5.94 -11.31
N GLU A 104 -4.81 6.90 -12.00
CA GLU A 104 -5.01 8.33 -11.73
C GLU A 104 -6.40 8.84 -12.16
N LEU A 105 -6.95 8.30 -13.26
CA LEU A 105 -8.20 8.80 -13.86
C LEU A 105 -9.45 8.01 -13.48
N CYS A 106 -9.33 6.71 -13.20
CA CYS A 106 -10.48 5.85 -12.97
C CYS A 106 -10.91 5.87 -11.49
N SER A 107 -12.06 6.47 -11.22
CA SER A 107 -12.77 6.39 -9.95
C SER A 107 -14.22 5.95 -10.18
N PRO A 108 -14.92 5.36 -9.19
CA PRO A 108 -14.52 5.12 -7.80
C PRO A 108 -13.47 4.02 -7.62
N GLN A 109 -12.91 3.90 -6.40
CA GLN A 109 -11.79 3.01 -6.06
C GLN A 109 -11.99 1.52 -6.45
N VAL A 110 -13.24 1.06 -6.51
CA VAL A 110 -13.55 -0.31 -6.96
C VAL A 110 -13.08 -0.56 -8.40
N VAL A 111 -13.14 0.45 -9.27
CA VAL A 111 -12.70 0.37 -10.66
C VAL A 111 -11.17 0.27 -10.72
N SER A 112 -10.47 1.18 -10.04
CA SER A 112 -9.00 1.19 -10.02
C SER A 112 -8.42 -0.08 -9.37
N ASN A 113 -9.04 -0.60 -8.31
CA ASN A 113 -8.66 -1.89 -7.72
C ASN A 113 -8.82 -3.06 -8.71
N ALA A 114 -9.88 -3.07 -9.51
CA ALA A 114 -10.09 -4.09 -10.52
C ALA A 114 -9.04 -4.01 -11.63
N LEU A 115 -8.65 -2.80 -12.05
CA LEU A 115 -7.57 -2.57 -13.01
C LEU A 115 -6.21 -3.08 -12.50
N ALA A 116 -5.86 -2.77 -11.26
CA ALA A 116 -4.63 -3.27 -10.63
C ALA A 116 -4.63 -4.80 -10.50
N SER A 117 -5.77 -5.39 -10.13
CA SER A 117 -5.94 -6.85 -10.05
C SER A 117 -5.77 -7.50 -11.43
N ALA A 118 -6.31 -6.89 -12.48
CA ALA A 118 -6.17 -7.37 -13.84
C ALA A 118 -4.72 -7.31 -14.33
N TYR A 119 -4.02 -6.21 -14.04
CA TYR A 119 -2.57 -6.09 -14.27
C TYR A 119 -1.80 -7.21 -13.56
N GLY A 120 -2.09 -7.45 -12.28
CA GLY A 120 -1.50 -8.53 -11.50
C GLY A 120 -1.68 -9.89 -12.15
N ASN A 121 -2.91 -10.25 -12.48
CA ASN A 121 -3.24 -11.53 -13.12
C ASN A 121 -2.59 -11.72 -14.49
N ALA A 122 -2.38 -10.63 -15.24
CA ALA A 122 -1.78 -10.67 -16.56
C ALA A 122 -0.25 -10.73 -16.55
N THR A 123 0.40 -10.18 -15.51
CA THR A 123 1.84 -9.92 -15.53
C THR A 123 2.65 -10.63 -14.45
N LYS A 124 1.99 -11.15 -13.41
CA LYS A 124 2.66 -11.73 -12.24
C LYS A 124 2.57 -13.26 -12.23
N ASP A 125 3.67 -13.92 -11.87
CA ASP A 125 3.74 -15.37 -11.78
C ASP A 125 3.21 -15.86 -10.42
N ARG A 126 1.96 -16.36 -10.41
CA ARG A 126 1.36 -16.92 -9.19
C ARG A 126 1.89 -18.31 -8.82
N SER A 127 2.67 -18.98 -9.69
CA SER A 127 3.23 -20.31 -9.39
C SER A 127 4.21 -20.28 -8.22
N ILE A 128 4.79 -19.11 -7.91
CA ILE A 128 5.62 -18.90 -6.71
C ILE A 128 4.89 -19.30 -5.42
N LEU A 129 3.56 -19.22 -5.37
CA LEU A 129 2.75 -19.64 -4.21
C LEU A 129 2.69 -21.17 -4.02
N GLU A 130 3.08 -21.98 -5.01
CA GLU A 130 2.92 -23.45 -4.93
C GLU A 130 4.02 -24.13 -4.09
N GLY A 131 5.19 -23.50 -3.95
CA GLY A 131 6.34 -24.05 -3.22
C GLY A 131 6.87 -23.14 -2.10
N PHE A 132 6.18 -22.04 -1.82
CA PHE A 132 6.65 -21.05 -0.85
C PHE A 132 5.98 -21.23 0.52
N TYR A 133 6.80 -21.36 1.57
CA TYR A 133 6.31 -21.57 2.95
C TYR A 133 7.02 -20.60 3.90
N PRO A 134 6.41 -19.44 4.18
CA PRO A 134 7.07 -18.43 4.99
C PRO A 134 7.22 -18.90 6.45
N ARG A 135 8.24 -18.36 7.10
CA ARG A 135 8.50 -18.37 8.55
C ARG A 135 8.06 -17.08 9.21
N ALA A 136 7.97 -15.98 8.45
CA ALA A 136 7.47 -14.69 8.91
C ALA A 136 6.58 -14.02 7.86
N ALA A 137 5.63 -13.23 8.34
CA ALA A 137 4.82 -12.32 7.52
C ALA A 137 5.07 -10.89 7.99
N LEU A 138 5.75 -10.10 7.17
CA LEU A 138 5.99 -8.67 7.37
C LEU A 138 4.80 -7.90 6.80
N LEU A 139 4.10 -7.17 7.65
CA LEU A 139 2.79 -6.65 7.34
C LEU A 139 2.77 -5.15 7.56
N ASP A 140 2.66 -4.39 6.48
CA ASP A 140 2.20 -3.01 6.61
C ASP A 140 0.77 -2.95 7.17
N LEU A 141 0.43 -1.81 7.78
CA LEU A 141 -0.84 -1.61 8.47
C LEU A 141 -1.83 -0.81 7.64
N ASP A 142 -1.62 0.50 7.52
CA ASP A 142 -2.56 1.44 6.94
C ASP A 142 -2.64 1.29 5.42
N GLY A 143 -3.81 0.96 4.87
CA GLY A 143 -3.95 0.73 3.43
C GLY A 143 -3.55 -0.68 2.97
N THR A 144 -2.96 -1.49 3.86
CA THR A 144 -2.61 -2.89 3.61
C THR A 144 -3.49 -3.86 4.41
N LEU A 145 -3.34 -3.89 5.74
CA LEU A 145 -4.18 -4.72 6.62
C LEU A 145 -5.42 -4.00 7.10
N ILE A 146 -5.29 -2.73 7.42
CA ILE A 146 -6.34 -1.90 7.99
C ILE A 146 -7.15 -1.28 6.86
N LYS A 147 -8.46 -1.36 6.99
CA LYS A 147 -9.42 -0.76 6.05
C LYS A 147 -9.45 0.76 6.18
N ASN A 148 -10.00 1.42 5.18
CA ASN A 148 -10.09 2.89 5.12
C ASN A 148 -10.92 3.47 6.27
N ASP A 149 -11.84 2.68 6.85
CA ASP A 149 -12.64 3.04 8.03
C ASP A 149 -11.92 2.76 9.37
N HIS A 150 -10.62 2.43 9.31
CA HIS A 150 -9.76 2.06 10.43
C HIS A 150 -10.15 0.76 11.15
N THR A 151 -10.98 -0.08 10.51
CA THR A 151 -11.33 -1.41 11.03
C THR A 151 -10.43 -2.51 10.47
N LEU A 152 -10.58 -3.71 11.03
CA LEU A 152 -9.90 -4.93 10.62
C LEU A 152 -10.95 -6.04 10.52
N SER A 153 -10.96 -6.76 9.40
CA SER A 153 -11.92 -7.84 9.19
C SER A 153 -11.68 -9.04 10.10
N ASP A 154 -12.74 -9.81 10.34
CA ASP A 154 -12.66 -11.04 11.13
C ASP A 154 -11.78 -12.09 10.43
N LEU A 155 -11.79 -12.13 9.09
CA LEU A 155 -10.91 -13.02 8.33
C LEU A 155 -9.44 -12.67 8.57
N THR A 156 -9.07 -11.39 8.51
CA THR A 156 -7.70 -10.97 8.78
C THR A 156 -7.26 -11.33 10.19
N LYS A 157 -8.10 -11.08 11.21
CA LYS A 157 -7.83 -11.49 12.60
C LYS A 157 -7.63 -13.00 12.72
N LYS A 158 -8.54 -13.79 12.13
CA LYS A 158 -8.46 -15.26 12.10
C LYS A 158 -7.13 -15.71 11.49
N MET A 159 -6.73 -15.13 10.37
CA MET A 159 -5.52 -15.52 9.66
C MET A 159 -4.23 -15.13 10.39
N LEU A 160 -4.19 -13.99 11.09
CA LEU A 160 -3.04 -13.63 11.94
C LEU A 160 -2.85 -14.62 13.10
N MET A 161 -3.95 -15.08 13.72
CA MET A 161 -3.91 -16.10 14.76
C MET A 161 -3.44 -17.45 14.20
N ILE A 162 -4.07 -17.93 13.12
CA ILE A 162 -3.71 -19.21 12.49
C ILE A 162 -2.25 -19.19 12.04
N ALA A 163 -1.78 -18.11 11.40
CA ALA A 163 -0.39 -17.93 11.00
C ALA A 163 0.56 -18.20 12.19
N THR A 164 0.27 -17.60 13.33
CA THR A 164 1.05 -17.78 14.57
C THR A 164 1.06 -19.25 15.02
N GLU A 165 -0.10 -19.91 15.03
CA GLU A 165 -0.25 -21.31 15.45
C GLU A 165 0.53 -22.29 14.55
N VAL A 166 0.58 -22.01 13.24
CA VAL A 166 1.32 -22.86 12.28
C VAL A 166 2.79 -22.45 12.11
N GLY A 167 3.28 -21.52 12.93
CA GLY A 167 4.68 -21.09 12.96
C GLY A 167 5.10 -20.15 11.82
N VAL A 168 4.16 -19.35 11.32
CA VAL A 168 4.41 -18.14 10.53
C VAL A 168 4.29 -16.94 11.48
N THR A 169 5.40 -16.28 11.81
CA THR A 169 5.37 -15.17 12.77
C THR A 169 4.88 -13.89 12.10
N PRO A 170 3.72 -13.32 12.48
CA PRO A 170 3.30 -12.01 11.98
C PRO A 170 4.16 -10.91 12.62
N LEU A 171 4.60 -9.94 11.83
CA LEU A 171 5.45 -8.83 12.24
C LEU A 171 4.90 -7.56 11.59
N PHE A 172 4.51 -6.56 12.39
CA PHE A 172 4.03 -5.29 11.81
C PHE A 172 5.20 -4.41 11.37
N VAL A 173 5.07 -3.76 10.22
CA VAL A 173 6.07 -2.85 9.67
C VAL A 173 5.39 -1.55 9.24
N THR A 174 5.53 -0.48 10.01
CA THR A 174 4.67 0.71 9.87
C THR A 174 5.41 2.02 10.12
N ALA A 175 4.86 3.12 9.62
CA ALA A 175 5.26 4.48 9.96
C ALA A 175 4.74 4.92 11.35
N ARG A 176 3.77 4.18 11.91
CA ARG A 176 3.15 4.54 13.20
C ARG A 176 4.18 4.63 14.34
N PRO A 177 4.02 5.59 15.26
CA PRO A 177 4.83 5.69 16.47
C PRO A 177 4.37 4.67 17.54
N PRO A 178 5.20 4.39 18.57
CA PRO A 178 4.89 3.40 19.61
C PRO A 178 3.54 3.58 20.30
N ARG A 179 3.14 4.84 20.53
CA ARG A 179 1.87 5.18 21.19
C ARG A 179 0.63 4.76 20.40
N ALA A 180 0.73 4.62 19.08
CA ALA A 180 -0.37 4.15 18.24
C ALA A 180 -0.52 2.62 18.26
N MET A 181 0.46 1.88 18.80
CA MET A 181 0.44 0.41 18.76
C MET A 181 -0.53 -0.20 19.77
N CYS A 182 -0.96 0.52 20.81
CA CYS A 182 -1.99 0.01 21.73
C CYS A 182 -3.29 -0.31 20.97
N GLU A 183 -3.77 0.61 20.14
CA GLU A 183 -4.97 0.43 19.33
C GLU A 183 -4.81 -0.72 18.33
N ILE A 184 -3.60 -0.90 17.76
CA ILE A 184 -3.32 -2.00 16.84
C ILE A 184 -3.34 -3.35 17.54
N VAL A 185 -2.78 -3.45 18.75
CA VAL A 185 -2.83 -4.68 19.53
C VAL A 185 -4.27 -5.04 19.90
N ASP A 186 -5.07 -4.05 20.31
CA ASP A 186 -6.48 -4.26 20.62
C ASP A 186 -7.27 -4.69 19.36
N LEU A 187 -7.01 -4.05 18.22
CA LEU A 187 -7.66 -4.33 16.95
C LEU A 187 -7.31 -5.71 16.39
N THR A 188 -6.03 -6.11 16.45
CA THR A 188 -5.52 -7.35 15.85
C THR A 188 -5.54 -8.54 16.81
N SER A 189 -5.67 -8.29 18.11
CA SER A 189 -5.57 -9.30 19.18
C SER A 189 -4.21 -10.02 19.26
N ILE A 190 -3.20 -9.50 18.56
CA ILE A 190 -1.81 -9.98 18.63
C ILE A 190 -0.88 -8.84 19.01
N ALA A 191 0.24 -9.17 19.66
CA ALA A 191 1.24 -8.20 20.10
C ALA A 191 2.65 -8.65 19.69
N PRO A 192 2.97 -8.63 18.39
CA PRO A 192 4.26 -9.08 17.89
C PRO A 192 5.37 -8.06 18.18
N ILE A 193 6.62 -8.48 17.98
CA ILE A 193 7.70 -7.50 17.79
C ILE A 193 7.48 -6.85 16.42
N SER A 194 7.55 -5.52 16.39
CA SER A 194 7.17 -4.71 15.23
C SER A 194 8.25 -3.71 14.86
N VAL A 195 8.33 -3.39 13.57
CA VAL A 195 9.14 -2.30 13.02
C VAL A 195 8.25 -1.06 12.92
N LEU A 196 8.64 0.01 13.60
CA LEU A 196 7.90 1.26 13.69
C LEU A 196 8.67 2.41 13.04
N MET A 197 7.99 3.53 12.84
CA MET A 197 8.59 4.80 12.37
C MET A 197 9.48 4.60 11.14
N ASN A 198 8.91 3.96 10.11
CA ASN A 198 9.57 3.69 8.82
C ASN A 198 10.92 2.97 8.96
N GLY A 199 11.07 2.10 9.96
CA GLY A 199 12.30 1.32 10.19
C GLY A 199 13.20 1.85 11.29
N ALA A 200 12.92 3.02 11.85
CA ALA A 200 13.77 3.63 12.87
C ALA A 200 13.70 2.90 14.22
N MET A 201 12.66 2.13 14.50
CA MET A 201 12.49 1.49 15.79
C MET A 201 12.02 0.04 15.67
N ILE A 202 12.62 -0.85 16.46
CA ILE A 202 12.09 -2.19 16.73
C ILE A 202 11.45 -2.17 18.12
N PHE A 203 10.19 -2.55 18.19
CA PHE A 203 9.35 -2.39 19.37
C PHE A 203 8.67 -3.70 19.74
N ASP A 204 8.74 -4.07 21.01
CA ASP A 204 7.98 -5.19 21.57
C ASP A 204 6.59 -4.70 21.97
N CYS A 205 5.57 -5.00 21.16
CA CYS A 205 4.19 -4.56 21.44
C CYS A 205 3.61 -5.16 22.73
N LYS A 206 4.06 -6.34 23.14
CA LYS A 206 3.57 -7.03 24.33
C LYS A 206 4.09 -6.37 25.60
N ASN A 207 5.41 -6.16 25.67
CA ASN A 207 6.06 -5.56 26.84
C ASN A 207 6.09 -4.03 26.80
N ARG A 208 5.71 -3.45 25.66
CA ARG A 208 5.72 -2.00 25.38
C ARG A 208 7.12 -1.39 25.55
N THR A 209 8.14 -2.09 25.07
CA THR A 209 9.54 -1.69 25.20
C THR A 209 10.20 -1.49 23.84
N ILE A 210 11.06 -0.48 23.75
CA ILE A 210 11.96 -0.31 22.61
C ILE A 210 13.04 -1.40 22.72
N VAL A 211 13.14 -2.23 21.68
CA VAL A 211 14.12 -3.30 21.57
C VAL A 211 15.40 -2.77 20.92
N ASP A 212 15.24 -1.97 19.87
CA ASP A 212 16.34 -1.36 19.12
C ASP A 212 15.89 -0.06 18.45
N GLU A 213 16.83 0.86 18.20
CA GLU A 213 16.51 2.20 17.69
C GLU A 213 17.66 2.81 16.88
N GLU A 214 17.35 3.23 15.66
CA GLU A 214 18.21 4.02 14.80
C GLU A 214 17.89 5.51 14.93
N LYS A 215 18.92 6.34 15.08
CA LYS A 215 18.77 7.77 15.37
C LYS A 215 19.50 8.65 14.38
N ILE A 216 18.87 9.77 14.06
CA ILE A 216 19.52 10.90 13.40
C ILE A 216 20.48 11.53 14.39
N GLY A 217 21.74 11.70 13.99
CA GLY A 217 22.72 12.42 14.80
C GLY A 217 22.30 13.89 14.96
N GLU A 218 22.51 14.44 16.16
CA GLU A 218 22.10 15.80 16.54
C GLU A 218 22.45 16.86 15.49
N ARG A 219 23.70 16.88 15.00
CA ARG A 219 24.16 17.83 13.98
C ARG A 219 23.36 17.72 12.66
N ALA A 220 23.08 16.50 12.21
CA ALA A 220 22.33 16.28 10.97
C ALA A 220 20.87 16.71 11.14
N ALA A 221 20.26 16.40 12.28
CA ALA A 221 18.90 16.80 12.63
C ALA A 221 18.75 18.32 12.69
N LEU A 222 19.64 19.01 13.42
CA LEU A 222 19.63 20.47 13.52
C LEU A 222 19.84 21.15 12.18
N GLU A 223 20.79 20.65 11.37
CA GLU A 223 21.05 21.20 10.04
C GLU A 223 19.84 21.00 9.12
N ALA A 224 19.22 19.81 9.11
CA ALA A 224 18.03 19.56 8.30
C ALA A 224 16.89 20.53 8.65
N VAL A 225 16.53 20.65 9.93
CA VAL A 225 15.50 21.61 10.39
C VAL A 225 15.88 23.04 10.02
N SER A 226 17.13 23.43 10.21
CA SER A 226 17.61 24.79 9.91
C SER A 226 17.52 25.14 8.43
N ARG A 227 17.87 24.20 7.54
CA ARG A 227 17.75 24.39 6.08
C ARG A 227 16.30 24.52 5.66
N LEU A 228 15.43 23.62 6.15
CA LEU A 228 14.01 23.61 5.82
C LEU A 228 13.30 24.89 6.32
N LYS A 229 13.61 25.37 7.53
CA LYS A 229 13.06 26.65 8.02
C LYS A 229 13.49 27.86 7.18
N ARG A 230 14.74 27.85 6.70
CA ARG A 230 15.28 28.94 5.89
C ARG A 230 14.69 28.96 4.48
N GLU A 231 14.54 27.80 3.87
CA GLU A 231 14.16 27.68 2.45
C GLU A 231 12.65 27.50 2.26
N MET A 232 11.95 26.99 3.27
CA MET A 232 10.50 26.83 3.29
C MET A 232 9.89 27.42 4.59
N PRO A 233 9.81 28.77 4.70
CA PRO A 233 9.10 29.43 5.79
C PRO A 233 7.66 28.89 5.93
N GLY A 234 7.15 28.82 7.16
CA GLY A 234 5.82 28.27 7.44
C GLY A 234 5.80 26.75 7.69
N THR A 235 6.90 26.05 7.43
CA THR A 235 7.05 24.64 7.83
C THR A 235 7.04 24.52 9.34
N VAL A 236 6.18 23.64 9.87
CA VAL A 236 6.08 23.31 11.29
C VAL A 236 6.61 21.90 11.55
N PHE A 237 7.30 21.73 12.67
CA PHE A 237 7.99 20.48 12.99
C PHE A 237 7.41 19.73 14.19
N GLY A 238 7.54 18.41 14.14
CA GLY A 238 7.51 17.51 15.30
C GLY A 238 8.83 16.77 15.40
N VAL A 239 9.27 16.45 16.62
CA VAL A 239 10.51 15.71 16.86
C VAL A 239 10.20 14.56 17.82
N GLN A 240 10.43 13.33 17.37
CA GLN A 240 10.20 12.12 18.14
C GLN A 240 11.54 11.61 18.70
N ARG A 241 11.55 11.26 19.99
CA ARG A 241 12.72 10.66 20.66
C ARG A 241 12.28 9.53 21.58
N GLY A 242 12.47 8.29 21.16
CA GLY A 242 11.91 7.14 21.84
C GLY A 242 10.39 7.29 21.96
N PHE A 243 9.88 7.36 23.19
CA PHE A 243 8.45 7.57 23.46
C PHE A 243 8.01 9.04 23.43
N ASP A 244 8.96 9.97 23.59
CA ASP A 244 8.66 11.38 23.76
C ASP A 244 8.38 12.06 22.42
N LEU A 245 7.41 12.98 22.42
CA LEU A 245 7.10 13.83 21.27
C LEU A 245 7.25 15.31 21.66
N HIS A 246 7.99 16.05 20.86
CA HIS A 246 8.06 17.50 20.90
C HIS A 246 7.43 18.08 19.65
N VAL A 247 6.65 19.16 19.76
CA VAL A 247 5.98 19.77 18.62
C VAL A 247 6.08 21.29 18.64
N GLU A 248 6.22 21.88 17.46
CA GLU A 248 6.16 23.33 17.32
C GLU A 248 4.73 23.87 17.43
N PRO A 249 4.57 25.14 17.83
CA PRO A 249 3.27 25.81 17.73
C PRO A 249 2.70 25.72 16.31
N GLY A 250 1.46 25.24 16.21
CA GLY A 250 0.77 25.04 14.92
C GLY A 250 0.92 23.64 14.33
N TYR A 251 1.85 22.82 14.82
CA TYR A 251 1.92 21.42 14.42
C TYR A 251 0.69 20.63 14.92
N ARG A 252 0.17 19.76 14.05
CA ARG A 252 -0.97 18.88 14.33
C ARG A 252 -0.53 17.42 14.16
N PRO A 253 -0.37 16.68 15.27
CA PRO A 253 -0.03 15.26 15.21
C PRO A 253 -1.09 14.45 14.48
N SER A 254 -0.66 13.50 13.64
CA SER A 254 -1.55 12.54 12.97
C SER A 254 -2.09 11.47 13.93
N TRP A 255 -1.41 11.27 15.05
CA TRP A 255 -1.71 10.26 16.06
C TRP A 255 -1.95 10.94 17.40
N PRO A 256 -2.70 10.33 18.33
CA PRO A 256 -2.87 10.86 19.68
C PRO A 256 -1.54 11.27 20.29
N SER A 257 -1.50 12.47 20.90
CA SER A 257 -0.31 12.94 21.60
C SER A 257 -0.04 12.08 22.84
N PRO A 258 1.22 11.78 23.18
CA PRO A 258 1.51 11.17 24.47
C PRO A 258 1.21 12.17 25.60
N ASP A 259 0.97 11.65 26.81
CA ASP A 259 0.67 12.46 27.99
C ASP A 259 1.75 13.51 28.30
N ASN A 260 2.98 13.26 27.88
CA ASN A 260 4.16 14.09 28.11
C ASN A 260 4.61 14.90 26.88
N VAL A 261 3.70 15.23 25.96
CA VAL A 261 4.03 16.09 24.81
C VAL A 261 4.60 17.44 25.27
N SER A 262 5.70 17.85 24.64
CA SER A 262 6.34 19.15 24.90
C SER A 262 6.21 20.09 23.71
N PHE A 263 6.27 21.40 23.97
CA PHE A 263 6.04 22.45 22.99
C PHE A 263 7.20 23.43 22.95
N GLY A 264 7.59 23.86 21.75
CA GLY A 264 8.67 24.81 21.54
C GLY A 264 9.27 24.69 20.13
N PRO A 265 10.27 25.52 19.79
CA PRO A 265 11.08 25.33 18.60
C PRO A 265 11.74 23.94 18.57
N ALA A 266 11.74 23.27 17.42
CA ALA A 266 12.33 21.94 17.29
C ALA A 266 13.80 21.86 17.76
N GLU A 267 14.56 22.93 17.53
CA GLU A 267 15.97 23.06 17.92
C GLU A 267 16.19 22.93 19.43
N ASP A 268 15.24 23.39 20.24
CA ASP A 268 15.32 23.30 21.71
C ASP A 268 15.25 21.83 22.19
N TYR A 269 14.68 20.96 21.36
CA TYR A 269 14.53 19.54 21.66
C TYR A 269 15.62 18.65 21.04
N ILE A 270 16.23 19.10 19.94
CA ILE A 270 17.35 18.40 19.27
C ILE A 270 18.66 18.77 19.98
N THR A 271 18.79 18.33 21.24
CA THR A 271 19.98 18.48 22.08
C THR A 271 20.79 17.17 22.19
N GLN A 272 20.32 16.13 21.50
CA GLN A 272 20.90 14.80 21.41
C GLN A 272 20.30 14.08 20.18
N PRO A 273 20.81 12.90 19.78
CA PRO A 273 20.22 12.15 18.67
C PRO A 273 18.72 11.88 18.85
N VAL A 274 17.96 12.01 17.76
CA VAL A 274 16.50 11.88 17.70
C VAL A 274 16.09 10.75 16.76
N THR A 275 14.92 10.17 16.99
CA THR A 275 14.45 8.99 16.24
C THR A 275 13.90 9.40 14.88
N GLU A 276 13.10 10.46 14.86
CA GLU A 276 12.43 10.95 13.66
C GLU A 276 12.12 12.45 13.79
N ILE A 277 12.13 13.15 12.66
CA ILE A 277 11.66 14.52 12.53
C ILE A 277 10.48 14.49 11.57
N LEU A 278 9.38 15.11 11.99
CA LEU A 278 8.15 15.23 11.23
C LEU A 278 8.03 16.67 10.75
N ALA A 279 7.68 16.87 9.49
CA ALA A 279 7.50 18.19 8.91
C ALA A 279 6.18 18.29 8.16
N ARG A 280 5.52 19.44 8.28
CA ARG A 280 4.32 19.79 7.53
C ARG A 280 4.42 21.23 7.06
N ASN A 281 3.98 21.50 5.84
CA ASN A 281 3.82 22.86 5.36
C ASN A 281 2.36 23.05 4.86
N PRO A 282 1.54 23.86 5.55
CA PRO A 282 0.14 24.03 5.19
C PRO A 282 -0.08 24.87 3.93
N GLU A 283 0.96 25.52 3.41
CA GLU A 283 0.89 26.42 2.24
C GLU A 283 1.31 25.71 0.93
N MET A 284 1.79 24.47 1.01
CA MET A 284 2.29 23.71 -0.14
C MET A 284 1.46 22.45 -0.40
N SER A 285 1.39 22.03 -1.67
CA SER A 285 0.82 20.72 -1.97
C SER A 285 1.71 19.60 -1.40
N PRO A 286 1.14 18.45 -0.99
CA PRO A 286 1.92 17.31 -0.49
C PRO A 286 3.06 16.87 -1.42
N LYS A 287 2.81 16.87 -2.74
CA LYS A 287 3.76 16.42 -3.77
C LYS A 287 4.93 17.39 -3.91
N GLU A 288 4.64 18.70 -4.01
CA GLU A 288 5.68 19.73 -4.08
C GLU A 288 6.50 19.78 -2.79
N PHE A 289 5.84 19.73 -1.63
CA PHE A 289 6.51 19.77 -0.35
C PHE A 289 7.49 18.60 -0.16
N LEU A 290 7.07 17.37 -0.49
CA LEU A 290 7.96 16.21 -0.44
C LEU A 290 9.18 16.38 -1.37
N ALA A 291 8.97 16.87 -2.59
CA ALA A 291 10.04 17.09 -3.56
C ALA A 291 11.07 18.11 -3.06
N GLU A 292 10.61 19.23 -2.50
CA GLU A 292 11.48 20.27 -1.94
C GLU A 292 12.22 19.77 -0.68
N VAL A 293 11.55 19.09 0.26
CA VAL A 293 12.24 18.51 1.42
C VAL A 293 13.34 17.54 0.99
N ARG A 294 13.07 16.70 -0.02
CA ARG A 294 14.06 15.79 -0.59
C ARG A 294 15.25 16.55 -1.18
N ALA A 295 15.02 17.62 -1.94
CA ALA A 295 16.09 18.43 -2.52
C ALA A 295 16.98 19.09 -1.44
N ILE A 296 16.40 19.47 -0.31
CA ILE A 296 17.06 20.25 0.74
C ILE A 296 17.82 19.39 1.76
N ALA A 297 17.26 18.22 2.12
CA ALA A 297 17.67 17.48 3.31
C ALA A 297 18.14 16.03 3.09
N SER A 298 18.03 15.47 1.87
CA SER A 298 18.38 14.05 1.63
C SER A 298 19.87 13.72 1.77
N ASP A 299 20.75 14.73 1.79
CA ASP A 299 22.18 14.53 2.12
C ASP A 299 22.40 14.27 3.63
N LEU A 300 21.42 14.58 4.47
CA LEU A 300 21.51 14.52 5.94
C LEU A 300 20.64 13.42 6.56
N VAL A 301 19.44 13.21 6.01
CA VAL A 301 18.40 12.34 6.56
C VAL A 301 17.76 11.50 5.45
N GLU A 302 17.09 10.42 5.82
CA GLU A 302 16.18 9.71 4.91
C GLU A 302 14.87 10.48 4.87
N VAL A 303 14.32 10.76 3.69
CA VAL A 303 13.11 11.58 3.52
C VAL A 303 12.01 10.76 2.86
N THR A 304 10.91 10.57 3.59
CA THR A 304 9.79 9.75 3.13
C THR A 304 8.43 10.38 3.43
N THR A 305 7.38 9.77 2.88
CA THR A 305 6.00 10.01 3.27
C THR A 305 5.24 8.69 3.24
N SER A 306 4.49 8.40 4.31
CA SER A 306 3.54 7.30 4.34
C SER A 306 2.09 7.75 4.17
N SER A 307 1.83 9.01 3.79
CA SER A 307 0.46 9.53 3.70
C SER A 307 0.25 10.49 2.53
N ARG A 308 -0.99 10.57 2.08
CA ARG A 308 -1.43 11.58 1.09
C ARG A 308 -1.67 12.96 1.72
N THR A 309 -1.43 13.13 3.03
CA THR A 309 -1.81 14.33 3.81
C THR A 309 -0.72 15.40 3.93
N GLY A 310 0.37 15.29 3.17
CA GLY A 310 1.49 16.26 3.21
C GLY A 310 2.35 16.19 4.47
N LEU A 311 2.28 15.10 5.23
CA LEU A 311 3.28 14.80 6.25
C LEU A 311 4.56 14.31 5.57
N VAL A 312 5.69 14.93 5.88
CA VAL A 312 7.00 14.40 5.51
C VAL A 312 7.69 13.88 6.77
N GLU A 313 8.21 12.67 6.68
CA GLU A 313 8.84 11.94 7.76
C GLU A 313 10.32 11.81 7.44
N MET A 314 11.16 12.16 8.42
CA MET A 314 12.61 12.14 8.27
C MET A 314 13.23 11.25 9.33
N THR A 315 13.96 10.23 8.90
CA THR A 315 14.67 9.29 9.79
C THR A 315 16.17 9.34 9.49
N LYS A 316 16.97 8.53 10.19
CA LYS A 316 18.41 8.43 9.91
C LYS A 316 18.62 7.98 8.46
N ARG A 317 19.52 8.64 7.72
CA ARG A 317 19.85 8.28 6.34
C ARG A 317 20.13 6.78 6.19
N GLY A 318 19.50 6.14 5.21
CA GLY A 318 19.58 4.70 4.97
C GLY A 318 18.68 3.84 5.85
N VAL A 319 17.82 4.45 6.67
CA VAL A 319 16.78 3.74 7.44
C VAL A 319 15.46 3.79 6.71
N SER A 320 14.98 2.62 6.35
CA SER A 320 13.68 2.38 5.70
C SER A 320 12.94 1.21 6.37
N LYS A 321 11.66 1.02 5.98
CA LYS A 321 10.88 -0.18 6.35
C LYS A 321 11.62 -1.47 5.97
N GLY A 322 12.25 -1.51 4.79
CA GLY A 322 13.06 -2.65 4.34
C GLY A 322 14.27 -2.92 5.23
N SER A 323 15.06 -1.88 5.54
CA SER A 323 16.22 -2.00 6.43
C SER A 323 15.81 -2.46 7.85
N GLY A 324 14.68 -1.95 8.36
CA GLY A 324 14.13 -2.31 9.66
C GLY A 324 13.60 -3.74 9.68
N ALA A 325 12.92 -4.18 8.62
CA ALA A 325 12.46 -5.55 8.44
C ALA A 325 13.63 -6.53 8.42
N VAL A 326 14.69 -6.26 7.65
CA VAL A 326 15.90 -7.10 7.64
C VAL A 326 16.56 -7.15 9.01
N ARG A 327 16.62 -6.03 9.72
CA ARG A 327 17.18 -5.98 11.08
C ARG A 327 16.37 -6.85 12.04
N LEU A 328 15.04 -6.75 12.01
CA LEU A 328 14.14 -7.56 12.83
C LEU A 328 14.25 -9.06 12.49
N LEU A 329 14.21 -9.42 11.21
CA LEU A 329 14.35 -10.81 10.76
C LEU A 329 15.67 -11.44 11.24
N LYS A 330 16.78 -10.71 11.18
CA LYS A 330 18.08 -11.14 11.75
C LYS A 330 18.01 -11.40 13.25
N MET A 331 17.34 -10.53 14.01
CA MET A 331 17.16 -10.74 15.47
C MET A 331 16.34 -11.99 15.78
N LEU A 332 15.41 -12.35 14.90
CA LEU A 332 14.58 -13.55 15.02
C LEU A 332 15.24 -14.81 14.43
N ASN A 333 16.44 -14.69 13.85
CA ASN A 333 17.11 -15.76 13.09
C ASN A 333 16.22 -16.34 11.97
N ILE A 334 15.56 -15.45 11.23
CA ILE A 334 14.75 -15.79 10.05
C ILE A 334 15.45 -15.18 8.84
N ASP A 335 15.79 -16.00 7.84
CA ASP A 335 16.33 -15.49 6.58
C ASP A 335 15.21 -14.80 5.79
N ALA A 336 15.54 -13.68 5.12
CA ALA A 336 14.55 -12.89 4.38
C ALA A 336 13.89 -13.67 3.23
N GLU A 337 14.61 -14.61 2.61
CA GLU A 337 14.07 -15.57 1.63
C GLU A 337 12.95 -16.45 2.20
N ASN A 338 12.85 -16.59 3.52
CA ASN A 338 11.79 -17.33 4.20
C ASN A 338 10.69 -16.39 4.75
N ALA A 339 10.60 -15.15 4.29
CA ALA A 339 9.57 -14.20 4.70
C ALA A 339 8.68 -13.80 3.52
N VAL A 340 7.40 -13.54 3.81
CA VAL A 340 6.49 -12.83 2.91
C VAL A 340 6.31 -11.41 3.43
N ALA A 341 6.22 -10.42 2.54
CA ALA A 341 5.95 -9.04 2.88
C ALA A 341 4.75 -8.49 2.13
N PHE A 342 3.95 -7.66 2.79
CA PHE A 342 2.77 -7.01 2.24
C PHE A 342 2.86 -5.49 2.41
N GLY A 343 2.50 -4.74 1.37
CA GLY A 343 2.47 -3.28 1.41
C GLY A 343 1.54 -2.65 0.38
N ASP A 344 1.37 -1.33 0.48
CA ASP A 344 0.58 -0.53 -0.44
C ASP A 344 1.32 0.72 -0.95
N MET A 345 2.36 1.19 -0.27
CA MET A 345 3.03 2.46 -0.57
C MET A 345 4.45 2.28 -1.12
N PRO A 346 5.04 3.31 -1.77
CA PRO A 346 6.44 3.25 -2.21
C PRO A 346 7.45 3.00 -1.08
N THR A 347 7.09 3.31 0.17
CA THR A 347 7.91 3.03 1.35
C THR A 347 8.05 1.54 1.65
N ASP A 348 7.18 0.70 1.08
CA ASP A 348 7.19 -0.76 1.23
C ASP A 348 8.02 -1.45 0.16
N ILE A 349 8.40 -0.76 -0.93
CA ILE A 349 9.13 -1.34 -2.08
C ILE A 349 10.38 -2.08 -1.61
N GLU A 350 11.22 -1.43 -0.80
CA GLU A 350 12.44 -2.08 -0.32
C GLU A 350 12.13 -3.32 0.53
N MET A 351 11.08 -3.27 1.37
CA MET A 351 10.68 -4.43 2.18
C MET A 351 10.21 -5.59 1.30
N VAL A 352 9.35 -5.35 0.31
CA VAL A 352 8.82 -6.40 -0.55
C VAL A 352 9.88 -6.98 -1.49
N SER A 353 10.86 -6.19 -1.92
CA SER A 353 11.93 -6.64 -2.82
C SER A 353 13.05 -7.41 -2.10
N LEU A 354 13.15 -7.33 -0.77
CA LEU A 354 14.21 -7.98 0.01
C LEU A 354 13.84 -9.37 0.54
N VAL A 355 12.58 -9.77 0.42
CA VAL A 355 12.06 -11.03 0.98
C VAL A 355 11.82 -12.08 -0.10
N GLY A 356 11.52 -13.32 0.31
CA GLY A 356 11.26 -14.41 -0.62
C GLY A 356 9.95 -14.27 -1.40
N LEU A 357 8.99 -13.51 -0.88
CA LEU A 357 7.73 -13.20 -1.56
C LEU A 357 7.24 -11.80 -1.20
N GLY A 358 7.28 -10.87 -2.15
CA GLY A 358 6.75 -9.53 -2.05
C GLY A 358 5.34 -9.41 -2.63
N VAL A 359 4.39 -8.93 -1.83
CA VAL A 359 2.97 -8.82 -2.20
C VAL A 359 2.50 -7.38 -2.10
N ALA A 360 1.86 -6.89 -3.16
CA ALA A 360 1.15 -5.62 -3.15
C ALA A 360 -0.38 -5.85 -3.10
N VAL A 361 -1.11 -5.03 -2.33
CA VAL A 361 -2.58 -5.01 -2.39
C VAL A 361 -3.07 -4.26 -3.64
N ALA A 362 -4.28 -4.56 -4.12
CA ALA A 362 -4.78 -3.95 -5.36
C ALA A 362 -4.92 -2.41 -5.31
N ASN A 363 -5.10 -1.84 -4.11
CA ASN A 363 -5.16 -0.39 -3.89
C ASN A 363 -3.77 0.26 -3.73
N ALA A 364 -2.69 -0.49 -3.96
CA ALA A 364 -1.33 -0.01 -3.83
C ALA A 364 -0.96 1.04 -4.89
N HIS A 365 0.06 1.83 -4.55
CA HIS A 365 0.72 2.74 -5.46
C HIS A 365 1.29 2.01 -6.70
N PRO A 366 1.21 2.59 -7.91
CA PRO A 366 1.72 1.97 -9.14
C PRO A 366 3.15 1.43 -9.01
N ASP A 367 4.08 2.23 -8.46
CA ASP A 367 5.47 1.80 -8.24
C ASP A 367 5.60 0.47 -7.48
N LEU A 368 4.74 0.24 -6.47
CA LEU A 368 4.76 -1.01 -5.70
C LEU A 368 4.15 -2.17 -6.49
N LEU A 369 3.06 -1.94 -7.21
CA LEU A 369 2.44 -2.94 -8.10
C LEU A 369 3.46 -3.43 -9.16
N TYR A 370 4.29 -2.52 -9.67
CA TYR A 370 5.36 -2.89 -10.60
C TYR A 370 6.47 -3.70 -9.92
N ALA A 371 6.87 -3.32 -8.71
CA ALA A 371 8.01 -3.92 -8.00
C ALA A 371 7.73 -5.26 -7.30
N CYS A 372 6.47 -5.59 -7.00
CA CYS A 372 6.11 -6.80 -6.26
C CYS A 372 6.12 -8.09 -7.11
N ASP A 373 6.17 -9.25 -6.45
CA ASP A 373 6.03 -10.56 -7.08
C ASP A 373 4.57 -10.89 -7.38
N ILE A 374 3.65 -10.50 -6.49
CA ILE A 374 2.21 -10.78 -6.61
C ILE A 374 1.39 -9.54 -6.27
N VAL A 375 0.31 -9.32 -7.03
CA VAL A 375 -0.77 -8.42 -6.62
C VAL A 375 -1.92 -9.27 -6.06
N CYS A 376 -2.38 -8.96 -4.85
CA CYS A 376 -3.57 -9.56 -4.24
C CYS A 376 -4.75 -8.58 -4.25
N ALA A 377 -5.89 -8.98 -3.70
CA ALA A 377 -7.04 -8.09 -3.57
C ALA A 377 -6.72 -6.86 -2.70
N SER A 378 -7.61 -5.87 -2.70
CA SER A 378 -7.41 -4.68 -1.86
C SER A 378 -7.51 -5.00 -0.36
N ASN A 379 -7.05 -4.07 0.48
CA ASN A 379 -7.25 -4.10 1.93
C ASN A 379 -8.75 -4.21 2.31
N GLU A 380 -9.64 -3.57 1.55
CA GLU A 380 -11.09 -3.66 1.75
C GLU A 380 -11.66 -5.08 1.55
N GLN A 381 -10.95 -5.89 0.76
CA GLN A 381 -11.32 -7.24 0.32
C GLN A 381 -10.43 -8.32 0.91
N ASP A 382 -9.77 -8.04 2.03
CA ASP A 382 -8.97 -9.01 2.79
C ASP A 382 -7.79 -9.62 2.00
N GLY A 383 -7.23 -8.87 1.04
CA GLY A 383 -6.16 -9.34 0.15
C GLY A 383 -4.98 -10.03 0.86
N PRO A 384 -4.36 -9.41 1.87
CA PRO A 384 -3.28 -10.06 2.62
C PRO A 384 -3.73 -11.34 3.33
N ALA A 385 -4.94 -11.35 3.90
CA ALA A 385 -5.47 -12.52 4.60
C ALA A 385 -5.69 -13.70 3.66
N SER A 386 -6.21 -13.46 2.45
CA SER A 386 -6.40 -14.50 1.44
C SER A 386 -5.07 -15.11 0.98
N ILE A 387 -4.01 -14.31 0.82
CA ILE A 387 -2.67 -14.84 0.49
C ILE A 387 -2.10 -15.65 1.65
N LEU A 388 -2.24 -15.18 2.90
CA LEU A 388 -1.84 -15.97 4.07
C LEU A 388 -2.61 -17.29 4.14
N GLU A 389 -3.92 -17.28 3.89
CA GLU A 389 -4.76 -18.47 3.87
C GLU A 389 -4.30 -19.46 2.79
N GLU A 390 -3.97 -18.98 1.59
CA GLU A 390 -3.47 -19.81 0.49
C GLU A 390 -2.13 -20.49 0.86
N LEU A 391 -1.17 -19.70 1.37
CA LEU A 391 0.14 -20.19 1.81
C LEU A 391 0.03 -21.20 2.95
N ILE A 392 -0.84 -20.94 3.94
CA ILE A 392 -1.03 -21.79 5.11
C ILE A 392 -1.77 -23.08 4.73
N SER A 393 -2.85 -22.99 3.94
CA SER A 393 -3.63 -24.15 3.51
C SER A 393 -2.77 -25.15 2.73
N LYS A 394 -1.90 -24.65 1.85
CA LYS A 394 -0.92 -25.47 1.13
C LYS A 394 0.07 -26.15 2.08
N ARG A 395 0.58 -25.42 3.08
CA ARG A 395 1.49 -25.97 4.10
C ARG A 395 0.85 -27.09 4.90
N LEU A 396 -0.39 -26.90 5.35
CA LEU A 396 -1.14 -27.89 6.13
C LEU A 396 -1.47 -29.14 5.29
N SER A 397 -1.85 -28.94 4.03
CA SER A 397 -2.10 -30.04 3.09
C SER A 397 -0.86 -30.94 2.91
N LEU A 398 0.33 -30.35 2.75
CA LEU A 398 1.58 -31.12 2.67
C LEU A 398 1.94 -31.83 3.98
N ALA A 399 1.60 -31.23 5.13
CA ALA A 399 1.85 -31.83 6.44
C ALA A 399 0.86 -32.96 6.81
N GLY A 400 -0.18 -33.19 5.98
CA GLY A 400 -1.23 -34.17 6.28
C GLY A 400 -2.10 -33.79 7.49
N LEU A 401 -2.11 -32.51 7.87
CA LEU A 401 -2.92 -31.99 8.98
C LEU A 401 -4.28 -31.51 8.45
N PRO A 402 -5.38 -31.75 9.18
CA PRO A 402 -6.69 -31.32 8.75
C PRO A 402 -6.76 -29.79 8.67
N ILE A 403 -7.30 -29.29 7.56
CA ILE A 403 -7.72 -27.89 7.41
C ILE A 403 -9.16 -27.85 7.93
N ASP A 404 -9.34 -27.66 9.24
CA ASP A 404 -10.70 -27.38 9.76
C ASP A 404 -11.12 -25.99 9.27
N LYS A 405 -12.14 -25.96 8.39
CA LYS A 405 -12.66 -24.77 7.72
C LYS A 405 -13.33 -23.81 8.71
#